data_AF-A0A183K0X2-F1
#
_entry.id   AF-A0A183K0X2-F1
#
_cell.length_a   1.000
_cell.length_b   1.000
_cell.length_c   1.000
_cell.angle_alpha   90.00
_cell.angle_beta   90.00
_cell.angle_gamma   90.00
#
_symmetry.space_group_name_H-M   'P 1'
#
loop_
_entity.id
_entity.type
_entity.pdbx_description
1 polymer ?
#
loop_
_entity_poly.entity_id
_entity_poly.type
_entity_poly.pdbx_seq_one_letter_code
_entity_poly.pdbx_strand_id
1 'polypeptide(L)' 'MLLYSGHEEENPQNTWRVALMTFKEARKAIIGWESHGFRIIKASFKTKKEVIIMNVIQCYAPINDSNDDGKDKFYEKL' A
#
# COMPACT_ATOMS: atom_id res chain seq x y z
N MET A 1 -0.84 -14.38 0.86
CA MET A 1 -1.64 -13.34 0.26
C MET A 1 -0.67 -12.21 0.01
N LEU A 2 -0.64 -11.80 -1.24
CA LEU A 2 0.08 -10.61 -1.67
C LEU A 2 -1.00 -9.56 -1.86
N LEU A 3 -0.90 -8.44 -1.13
CA LEU A 3 -1.71 -7.26 -1.42
C LEU A 3 -0.92 -6.42 -2.42
N TYR A 4 -1.60 -5.87 -3.41
CA TYR A 4 -0.95 -5.18 -4.51
C TYR A 4 -1.68 -3.89 -4.85
N SER A 5 -0.93 -2.80 -5.01
CA SER A 5 -1.46 -1.53 -5.50
C SER A 5 -1.17 -1.42 -7.00
N GLY A 6 -2.23 -1.36 -7.81
CA GLY A 6 -2.13 -1.07 -9.23
C GLY A 6 -3.37 -1.46 -10.04
N HIS A 7 -3.48 -0.87 -11.23
CA HIS A 7 -4.47 -1.19 -12.25
C HIS A 7 -3.90 -2.26 -13.22
N GLU A 8 -4.76 -3.12 -13.78
CA GLU A 8 -4.46 -4.11 -14.84
C GLU A 8 -4.15 -3.46 -16.20
N GLU A 9 -3.29 -2.43 -16.24
CA GLU A 9 -2.80 -1.92 -17.52
C GLU A 9 -1.71 -2.84 -18.08
N GLU A 10 -1.79 -3.09 -19.39
CA GLU A 10 -1.03 -4.11 -20.14
C GLU A 10 0.46 -3.76 -20.30
N ASN A 11 0.89 -2.56 -19.90
CA ASN A 11 2.30 -2.16 -19.98
C ASN A 11 2.66 -0.99 -19.03
N PRO A 12 2.60 -1.17 -17.70
CA PRO A 12 3.04 -0.14 -16.79
C PRO A 12 4.56 -0.15 -16.80
N GLN A 13 5.19 1.01 -16.93
CA GLN A 13 6.57 1.15 -16.46
C GLN A 13 6.59 0.56 -15.03
N ASN A 14 7.26 -0.59 -14.85
CA ASN A 14 7.20 -1.46 -13.66
C ASN A 14 7.71 -0.80 -12.36
N THR A 15 7.87 0.52 -12.38
CA THR A 15 8.56 1.34 -11.41
C THR A 15 7.63 1.81 -10.28
N TRP A 16 6.30 1.74 -10.44
CA TRP A 16 5.37 2.48 -9.56
C TRP A 16 4.39 1.63 -8.76
N ARG A 17 4.52 0.30 -8.74
CA ARG A 17 3.63 -0.59 -7.97
C ARG A 17 4.24 -0.95 -6.62
N VAL A 18 3.41 -1.12 -5.60
CA VAL A 18 3.81 -1.57 -4.25
C VAL A 18 3.10 -2.87 -3.93
N ALA A 19 3.77 -3.74 -3.19
CA ALA A 19 3.19 -5.01 -2.75
C ALA A 19 3.49 -5.25 -1.27
N LEU A 20 2.47 -5.67 -0.52
CA LEU A 20 2.61 -6.11 0.87
C LEU A 20 2.50 -7.64 0.93
N MET A 21 3.62 -8.29 1.25
CA MET A 21 3.67 -9.72 1.50
C MET A 21 3.31 -10.03 2.95
N THR A 22 2.32 -10.91 3.13
CA THR A 22 1.89 -11.32 4.47
C THR A 22 2.25 -12.77 4.77
N PHE A 23 2.80 -12.98 5.97
CA PHE A 23 3.04 -14.32 6.52
C PHE A 23 1.71 -15.05 6.74
N LYS A 24 1.74 -16.38 6.80
CA LYS A 24 0.52 -17.22 6.74
C LYS A 24 -0.51 -16.86 7.82
N GLU A 25 -0.05 -16.57 9.02
CA GLU A 25 -0.83 -16.25 10.21
C GLU A 25 -1.41 -14.84 10.11
N ALA A 26 -0.64 -13.89 9.58
CA ALA A 26 -1.09 -12.52 9.38
C ALA A 26 -2.24 -12.42 8.35
N ARG A 27 -2.34 -13.38 7.42
CA ARG A 27 -3.46 -13.44 6.45
C ARG A 27 -4.81 -13.62 7.14
N LYS A 28 -4.85 -14.45 8.20
CA LYS A 28 -6.07 -14.69 8.98
C LYS A 28 -6.48 -13.50 9.84
N ALA A 29 -5.54 -12.58 10.04
CA ALA A 29 -5.71 -11.41 10.87
C ALA A 29 -6.13 -10.16 10.07
N ILE A 30 -6.14 -10.20 8.73
CA ILE A 30 -6.54 -9.04 7.93
C ILE A 30 -8.03 -8.74 8.13
N ILE A 31 -8.31 -7.48 8.45
CA ILE A 31 -9.66 -6.94 8.58
C ILE A 31 -10.11 -6.33 7.25
N GLY A 32 -9.18 -5.64 6.58
CA GLY A 32 -9.42 -4.99 5.30
C GLY A 32 -8.15 -4.38 4.76
N TRP A 33 -8.15 -4.09 3.47
CA TRP A 33 -7.08 -3.35 2.82
C TRP A 33 -7.63 -2.57 1.63
N GLU A 34 -6.93 -1.51 1.28
CA GLU A 34 -7.23 -0.66 0.14
C GLU A 34 -5.93 -0.16 -0.50
N SER A 35 -5.99 0.13 -1.79
CA SER A 35 -4.92 0.81 -2.51
C SER A 35 -5.32 2.27 -2.76
N HIS A 36 -4.37 3.18 -2.56
CA HIS A 36 -4.53 4.60 -2.84
C HIS A 36 -3.61 4.97 -4.00
N GLY A 37 -4.07 4.65 -5.23
CA GLY A 37 -3.26 4.75 -6.44
C GLY A 37 -2.24 3.61 -6.58
N PHE A 38 -1.24 3.81 -7.45
CA PHE A 38 -0.26 2.76 -7.76
C PHE A 38 0.75 2.49 -6.61
N ARG A 39 1.02 3.50 -5.77
CA ARG A 39 2.19 3.50 -4.87
C ARG A 39 1.85 3.39 -3.39
N ILE A 40 0.59 3.23 -3.00
CA ILE A 40 0.19 3.20 -1.59
C ILE A 40 -0.77 2.03 -1.35
N ILE A 41 -0.45 1.21 -0.35
CA ILE A 41 -1.33 0.19 0.23
C ILE A 41 -1.57 0.54 1.69
N LYS A 42 -2.84 0.55 2.11
CA LYS A 42 -3.24 0.60 3.52
C LYS A 42 -3.88 -0.74 3.87
N ALA A 43 -3.42 -1.39 4.93
CA ALA A 43 -3.94 -2.67 5.39
C ALA A 43 -4.15 -2.66 6.90
N SER A 44 -5.29 -3.16 7.35
CA SER A 44 -5.67 -3.27 8.75
C SER A 44 -5.63 -4.74 9.20
N PHE A 45 -5.05 -5.00 10.37
CA PHE A 45 -4.91 -6.32 10.95
C PHE A 45 -5.42 -6.34 12.39
N LYS A 46 -6.18 -7.37 12.76
CA LYS A 46 -6.51 -7.68 14.15
C LYS A 46 -5.28 -8.31 14.80
N THR A 47 -4.73 -7.72 15.84
CA THR A 47 -3.61 -8.37 16.55
C THR A 47 -4.11 -9.54 17.40
N LYS A 48 -3.17 -10.35 17.93
CA LYS A 48 -3.50 -11.42 18.88
C LYS A 48 -4.22 -10.91 20.14
N LYS A 49 -3.94 -9.65 20.53
CA LYS A 49 -4.75 -8.93 21.50
C LYS A 49 -5.93 -8.35 20.72
N GLU A 50 -7.02 -9.11 20.66
CA GLU A 50 -8.15 -8.89 19.76
C GLU A 50 -8.78 -7.48 19.77
N VAL A 51 -8.50 -6.69 20.80
CA VAL A 51 -8.94 -5.31 20.99
C VAL A 51 -8.07 -4.30 20.22
N ILE A 52 -6.85 -4.69 19.83
CA ILE A 52 -5.89 -3.81 19.14
C ILE A 52 -5.95 -4.09 17.64
N ILE A 53 -6.25 -3.03 16.89
CA ILE A 53 -6.16 -3.01 15.43
C ILE A 53 -4.81 -2.38 15.04
N MET A 54 -4.06 -3.09 14.20
CA MET A 54 -2.78 -2.64 13.67
C MET A 54 -2.97 -2.22 12.22
N ASN A 55 -2.67 -0.95 11.92
CA ASN A 55 -2.69 -0.41 10.57
C ASN A 55 -1.26 -0.39 10.01
N VAL A 56 -1.10 -0.90 8.78
CA VAL A 56 0.16 -0.89 8.04
C VAL A 56 -0.08 -0.08 6.77
N ILE A 57 0.74 0.95 6.56
CA ILE A 57 0.77 1.72 5.33
C ILE A 57 2.11 1.44 4.66
N GLN A 58 2.06 0.89 3.45
CA GLN A 58 3.24 0.68 2.63
C GLN A 58 3.18 1.62 1.44
N CYS A 59 4.21 2.44 1.28
CA CYS A 59 4.28 3.40 0.19
C CYS A 59 5.67 3.44 -0.44
N TYR A 60 5.72 3.75 -1.74
CA TYR A 60 6.97 4.10 -2.44
C TYR A 60 6.96 5.60 -2.74
N ALA A 61 7.97 6.32 -2.25
CA ALA A 61 8.07 7.76 -2.43
C ALA A 61 8.25 8.13 -3.92
N PRO A 62 7.81 9.33 -4.34
CA PRO A 62 8.11 9.83 -5.68
C PRO A 62 9.62 9.96 -5.91
N ILE A 63 10.06 9.71 -7.16
CA ILE A 63 11.46 9.91 -7.56
C ILE A 63 11.82 11.41 -7.59
N ASN A 64 13.09 11.76 -7.39
CA ASN A 64 13.54 13.16 -7.32
C ASN A 64 13.14 13.98 -8.56
N ASP A 65 13.17 13.36 -9.74
CA ASP A 65 12.84 13.98 -11.02
C ASP A 65 11.33 14.27 -11.20
N SER A 66 10.49 13.86 -10.25
CA SER A 66 9.06 14.22 -10.28
C SER A 66 8.86 15.71 -9.96
N ASN A 67 7.86 16.32 -10.59
CA ASN A 67 7.46 17.70 -10.34
C ASN A 67 7.00 17.88 -8.88
N ASP A 68 7.33 19.03 -8.27
CA ASP A 68 7.05 19.28 -6.85
C ASP A 68 5.55 19.30 -6.54
N ASP A 69 4.70 19.88 -7.40
CA ASP A 69 3.23 19.77 -7.26
C ASP A 69 2.74 18.32 -7.29
N GLY A 70 3.41 17.45 -8.06
CA GLY A 70 3.12 16.02 -8.09
C GLY A 70 3.56 15.30 -6.82
N LYS A 71 4.65 15.75 -6.18
CA LYS A 71 5.11 15.25 -4.88
C LYS A 71 4.17 15.69 -3.77
N ASP A 72 3.78 16.96 -3.74
CA ASP A 72 2.89 17.51 -2.73
C ASP A 72 1.53 16.79 -2.75
N LYS A 73 0.92 16.67 -3.93
CA LYS A 73 -0.31 15.89 -4.12
C LYS A 73 -0.19 14.40 -3.77
N PHE A 74 1.02 13.85 -3.82
CA PHE A 74 1.25 12.48 -3.37
C PHE A 74 1.27 12.40 -1.85
N TYR A 75 1.96 13.31 -1.17
CA TYR A 75 2.03 13.37 0.29
C TYR A 75 0.67 13.71 0.94
N GLU A 76 -0.18 14.49 0.26
CA GLU A 76 -1.56 14.74 0.70
C GLU A 76 -2.45 13.48 0.73
N LYS A 77 -2.10 12.44 -0.03
CA LYS A 77 -2.89 11.19 -0.11
C LYS A 77 -2.53 10.16 0.98
N LEU A 78 -1.44 10.40 1.71
CA LEU A 78 -0.95 9.49 2.75
C LEU A 78 -1.77 9.66 4.04
#